data_AF-A0A3Q0J017-F1
#
_entry.id   AF-A0A3Q0J017-F1
#
_cell.length_a   1.000
_cell.length_b   1.000
_cell.length_c   1.000
_cell.angle_alpha   90.00
_cell.angle_beta   90.00
_cell.angle_gamma   90.00
#
_symmetry.space_group_name_H-M   'P 1'
#
loop_
_entity.id
_entity.type
_entity.pdbx_description
1 polymer ?
#
loop_
_entity_poly.entity_id
_entity_poly.type
_entity_poly.pdbx_seq_one_letter_code
_entity_poly.pdbx_strand_id
1 'polypeptide(L)'
;MVENMMEVVDMDGHLSVEDGKITEFTADSSRVADLSADSRSHVLTSTQFLLPGFIDAHVHAPQYPNLGLGVDLPLLTWLRTYIFALERKFADLSYATTVYDKVVDRLIANGTTTASYFGTIHTDACLLLADTVHRKGQRGYVGKVNMTVNCESYYRETVQESLQETERFVEEMKNLCSKK
;
A
#
# COMPACT_ATOMS: atom_id res chain seq x y z
N MET A 1 27.04 -5.90 11.58
CA MET A 1 25.82 -5.63 12.35
C MET A 1 25.51 -4.16 12.12
N VAL A 2 24.39 -3.85 11.47
CA VAL A 2 23.88 -2.48 11.47
C VAL A 2 23.27 -2.30 12.86
N GLU A 3 23.86 -1.45 13.69
CA GLU A 3 23.25 -1.06 14.95
C GLU A 3 21.95 -0.32 14.61
N ASN A 4 20.81 -0.89 14.99
CA ASN A 4 19.50 -0.26 14.86
C ASN A 4 19.41 0.87 15.90
N MET A 5 20.08 1.98 15.64
CA MET A 5 19.99 3.18 16.47
C MET A 5 18.78 3.98 15.98
N MET A 6 17.70 3.95 16.75
CA MET A 6 16.65 4.95 16.62
C MET A 6 17.19 6.23 17.25
N GLU A 7 17.58 7.18 16.42
CA GLU A 7 17.97 8.51 16.90
C GLU A 7 16.71 9.27 17.33
N VAL A 8 16.58 9.51 18.63
CA VAL A 8 15.51 10.36 19.18
C VAL A 8 16.04 11.78 19.20
N VAL A 9 15.51 12.61 18.32
CA VAL A 9 15.77 14.05 18.34
C VAL A 9 14.81 14.70 19.33
N ASP A 10 15.36 15.55 20.20
CA ASP A 10 14.71 16.12 21.39
C ASP A 10 13.38 16.85 21.10
N MET A 11 12.61 17.11 22.15
CA MET A 11 11.19 17.52 22.16
C MET A 11 10.84 18.81 21.39
N ASP A 12 11.84 19.57 20.94
CA ASP A 12 11.65 20.89 20.34
C ASP A 12 12.13 20.99 18.88
N GLY A 13 12.27 19.85 18.19
CA GLY A 13 12.64 19.82 16.79
C GLY A 13 11.56 20.37 15.85
N HIS A 14 11.99 20.89 14.69
CA HIS A 14 11.14 21.40 13.62
C HIS A 14 11.42 20.70 12.30
N LEU A 15 10.36 20.44 11.52
CA LEU A 15 10.43 19.85 10.19
C LEU A 15 9.56 20.64 9.21
N SER A 16 10.19 21.18 8.16
CA SER A 16 9.53 21.90 7.07
C SER A 16 9.25 20.98 5.89
N VAL A 17 8.07 21.10 5.29
CA VAL A 17 7.68 20.38 4.07
C VAL A 17 7.18 21.34 3.00
N GLU A 18 7.70 21.21 1.79
CA GLU A 18 7.24 21.92 0.60
C GLU A 18 7.06 20.90 -0.55
N ASP A 19 5.94 20.97 -1.26
CA ASP A 19 5.59 20.04 -2.36
C ASP A 19 5.78 18.54 -2.02
N GLY A 20 5.43 18.16 -0.78
CA GLY A 20 5.54 16.79 -0.28
C GLY A 20 6.97 16.30 -0.02
N LYS A 21 7.95 17.22 0.05
CA LYS A 21 9.35 16.92 0.36
C LYS A 21 9.80 17.68 1.60
N ILE A 22 10.61 17.02 2.42
CA ILE A 22 11.28 17.68 3.55
C ILE A 22 12.29 18.68 3.00
N THR A 23 12.17 19.95 3.39
CA THR A 23 13.10 21.02 3.00
C THR A 23 14.06 21.40 4.11
N GLU A 24 13.66 21.21 5.37
CA GLU A 24 14.46 21.52 6.53
C GLU A 24 14.09 20.61 7.71
N PHE A 25 15.10 20.23 8.50
CA PHE A 25 14.95 19.56 9.78
C PHE A 25 15.97 20.15 10.77
N THR A 26 15.54 20.55 11.97
CA THR A 26 16.41 21.07 13.02
C THR A 26 15.95 20.60 14.39
N ALA A 27 16.90 20.40 15.32
CA ALA A 27 16.64 20.11 16.73
C ALA A 27 16.62 21.38 17.61
N ASP A 28 16.87 22.56 17.01
CA ASP A 28 17.03 23.83 17.72
C ASP A 28 15.68 24.56 17.88
N SER A 29 15.20 24.58 19.13
CA SER A 29 13.94 25.20 19.54
C SER A 29 13.89 26.71 19.36
N SER A 30 15.04 27.38 19.30
CA SER A 30 15.10 28.85 19.17
C SER A 30 14.56 29.36 17.84
N ARG A 31 14.46 28.48 16.83
CA ARG A 31 13.89 28.77 15.49
C ARG A 31 12.39 28.52 15.38
N VAL A 32 11.77 27.90 16.39
CA VAL A 32 10.33 27.53 16.39
C VAL A 32 9.44 28.72 16.71
N ALA A 33 9.92 29.68 17.50
CA ALA A 33 9.13 30.82 17.98
C ALA A 33 8.53 31.68 16.85
N ASP A 34 9.23 31.79 15.71
CA ASP A 34 8.80 32.60 14.55
C ASP A 34 7.73 31.92 13.68
N LEU A 35 7.48 30.61 13.82
CA LEU A 35 6.62 29.83 12.93
C LEU A 35 5.19 29.62 13.45
N SER A 36 4.96 29.88 14.73
CA SER A 36 3.64 29.77 15.38
C SER A 36 2.58 30.74 14.83
N ALA A 37 2.98 31.69 13.97
CA ALA A 37 2.09 32.63 13.29
C ALA A 37 1.57 32.13 11.92
N ASP A 38 2.14 31.04 11.34
CA ASP A 38 1.62 30.45 10.10
C ASP A 38 0.53 29.41 10.41
N SER A 39 -0.66 29.65 9.86
CA SER A 39 -1.84 28.75 9.89
C SER A 39 -1.60 27.31 9.38
N ARG A 40 -0.45 27.03 8.78
CA ARG A 40 -0.06 25.71 8.25
C ARG A 40 0.85 24.90 9.19
N SER A 41 1.17 25.41 10.38
CA SER A 41 1.99 24.69 11.36
C SER A 41 1.15 23.69 12.17
N HIS A 42 1.73 22.52 12.46
CA HIS A 42 1.15 21.53 13.38
C HIS A 42 2.12 21.28 14.52
N VAL A 43 1.69 21.60 15.74
CA VAL A 43 2.49 21.42 16.95
C VAL A 43 2.03 20.14 17.66
N LEU A 44 2.97 19.22 17.87
CA LEU A 44 2.71 17.98 18.59
C LEU A 44 2.54 18.24 20.09
N THR A 45 1.68 17.47 20.73
CA THR A 45 1.58 17.46 22.21
C THR A 45 2.77 16.71 22.82
N SER A 46 2.99 16.89 24.13
CA SER A 46 4.06 16.19 24.87
C SER A 46 3.95 14.67 24.88
N THR A 47 2.80 14.12 24.46
CA THR A 47 2.54 12.67 24.35
C THR A 47 2.56 12.17 22.91
N GLN A 48 2.84 13.04 21.94
CA GLN A 48 2.92 12.71 20.53
C GLN A 48 4.35 12.82 20.05
N PHE A 49 4.69 11.99 19.07
CA PHE A 49 5.99 12.02 18.40
C PHE A 49 5.77 11.77 16.91
N LEU A 50 6.70 12.26 16.09
CA LEU A 50 6.69 12.05 14.65
C LEU A 50 7.64 10.90 14.30
N LEU A 51 7.21 10.01 13.41
CA LEU A 51 8.04 8.97 12.82
C LEU A 51 7.96 9.02 11.29
N PRO A 52 8.98 8.51 10.58
CA PRO A 52 8.80 8.12 9.19
C PRO A 52 7.64 7.13 9.07
N GLY A 53 6.87 7.26 8.00
CA GLY A 53 5.77 6.34 7.74
C GLY A 53 6.28 4.91 7.47
N PHE A 54 5.51 3.92 7.88
CA PHE A 54 5.88 2.52 7.76
C PHE A 54 5.88 2.07 6.28
N ILE A 55 6.79 1.13 6.00
CA ILE A 55 6.91 0.48 4.70
C ILE A 55 6.47 -0.98 4.85
N ASP A 56 5.35 -1.31 4.20
CA ASP A 56 4.91 -2.69 4.09
C ASP A 56 5.41 -3.30 2.78
N ALA A 57 6.42 -4.17 2.89
CA ALA A 57 7.06 -4.76 1.73
C ALA A 57 6.23 -5.86 1.05
N HIS A 58 5.11 -6.29 1.63
CA HIS A 58 4.34 -7.41 1.09
C HIS A 58 2.89 -7.45 1.61
N VAL A 59 1.95 -7.02 0.77
CA VAL A 59 0.51 -7.03 1.07
C VAL A 59 -0.27 -7.73 -0.04
N HIS A 60 -1.08 -8.72 0.31
CA HIS A 60 -2.12 -9.22 -0.58
C HIS A 60 -3.41 -8.41 -0.40
N ALA A 61 -3.58 -7.37 -1.23
CA ALA A 61 -4.78 -6.53 -1.21
C ALA A 61 -6.10 -7.33 -1.30
N PRO A 62 -6.25 -8.35 -2.18
CA PRO A 62 -7.53 -9.04 -2.33
C PRO A 62 -7.86 -9.98 -1.18
N GLN A 63 -6.89 -10.28 -0.30
CA GLN A 63 -7.06 -11.20 0.82
C GLN A 63 -7.54 -10.50 2.09
N TYR A 64 -7.65 -9.16 2.08
CA TYR A 64 -8.11 -8.35 3.21
C TYR A 64 -9.42 -8.86 3.87
N PRO A 65 -10.45 -9.31 3.13
CA PRO A 65 -11.69 -9.85 3.72
C PRO A 65 -11.48 -11.11 4.58
N ASN A 66 -10.41 -11.86 4.37
CA ASN A 66 -10.10 -13.10 5.09
C ASN A 66 -8.95 -12.93 6.11
N LEU A 67 -8.60 -11.71 6.51
CA LEU A 67 -7.60 -11.49 7.55
C LEU A 67 -7.96 -12.26 8.83
N GLY A 68 -7.03 -13.10 9.29
CA GLY A 68 -7.20 -13.93 10.49
C GLY A 68 -8.06 -15.19 10.31
N LEU A 69 -8.52 -15.51 9.10
CA LEU A 69 -9.29 -16.72 8.84
C LEU A 69 -8.39 -17.92 8.53
N GLY A 70 -8.60 -19.06 9.20
CA GLY A 70 -7.91 -20.32 8.91
C GLY A 70 -6.44 -20.36 9.32
N VAL A 71 -6.07 -19.64 10.39
CA VAL A 71 -4.69 -19.54 10.91
C VAL A 71 -4.09 -20.86 11.40
N ASP A 72 -4.93 -21.88 11.59
CA ASP A 72 -4.58 -23.23 12.01
C ASP A 72 -4.30 -24.18 10.83
N LEU A 73 -4.58 -23.76 9.59
CA LEU A 73 -4.41 -24.59 8.41
C LEU A 73 -2.99 -24.49 7.82
N PRO A 74 -2.46 -25.59 7.25
CA PRO A 74 -1.29 -25.53 6.40
C PRO A 74 -1.50 -24.59 5.20
N LEU A 75 -0.46 -23.87 4.79
CA LEU A 75 -0.52 -22.84 3.74
C LEU A 75 -1.26 -23.30 2.47
N LEU A 76 -0.90 -24.46 1.91
CA LEU A 76 -1.52 -24.94 0.67
C LEU A 76 -3.01 -25.27 0.85
N THR A 77 -3.38 -25.80 2.02
CA THR A 77 -4.78 -26.06 2.37
C THR A 77 -5.55 -24.76 2.52
N TRP A 78 -4.97 -23.77 3.20
CA TRP A 78 -5.56 -22.44 3.37
C TRP A 78 -5.79 -21.74 2.03
N LEU A 79 -4.79 -21.76 1.14
CA LEU A 79 -4.89 -21.17 -0.20
C LEU A 79 -6.07 -21.74 -1.00
N ARG A 80 -6.18 -23.07 -1.05
CA ARG A 80 -7.24 -23.78 -1.78
C ARG A 80 -8.62 -23.61 -1.15
N THR A 81 -8.68 -23.59 0.18
CA THR A 81 -9.95 -23.53 0.93
C THR A 81 -10.55 -22.14 0.90
N TYR A 82 -9.73 -21.09 1.05
CA TYR A 82 -10.22 -19.73 1.28
C TYR A 82 -9.77 -18.73 0.22
N ILE A 83 -8.51 -18.76 -0.19
CA ILE A 83 -7.92 -17.65 -0.96
C ILE A 83 -8.33 -17.68 -2.43
N PHE A 84 -8.19 -18.80 -3.13
CA PHE A 84 -8.54 -18.83 -4.56
C PHE A 84 -10.03 -18.55 -4.79
N ALA A 85 -10.91 -19.02 -3.90
CA ALA A 85 -12.33 -18.73 -3.96
C ALA A 85 -12.65 -17.25 -3.68
N LEU A 86 -11.89 -16.59 -2.80
CA LEU A 86 -12.02 -15.16 -2.53
C LEU A 86 -11.48 -14.32 -3.71
N GLU A 87 -10.27 -14.59 -4.16
CA GLU A 87 -9.61 -13.80 -5.21
C GLU A 87 -10.37 -13.88 -6.55
N ARG A 88 -11.03 -15.01 -6.84
CA ARG A 88 -11.93 -15.12 -8.01
C ARG A 88 -13.00 -14.02 -8.05
N LYS A 89 -13.49 -13.55 -6.89
CA LYS A 89 -14.54 -12.52 -6.83
C LYS A 89 -14.09 -11.17 -7.37
N PHE A 90 -12.79 -10.93 -7.50
CA PHE A 90 -12.24 -9.68 -8.04
C PHE A 90 -12.38 -9.54 -9.55
N ALA A 91 -12.92 -10.55 -10.25
CA ALA A 91 -13.46 -10.36 -11.58
C ALA A 91 -14.63 -9.35 -11.60
N ASP A 92 -15.34 -9.16 -10.48
CA ASP A 92 -16.31 -8.09 -10.29
C ASP A 92 -15.62 -6.83 -9.74
N LEU A 93 -15.54 -5.78 -10.57
CA LEU A 93 -14.92 -4.52 -10.21
C LEU A 93 -15.66 -3.77 -9.10
N SER A 94 -16.96 -4.00 -8.90
CA SER A 94 -17.72 -3.39 -7.80
C SER A 94 -17.29 -3.99 -6.45
N TYR A 95 -17.09 -5.30 -6.42
CA TYR A 95 -16.52 -6.00 -5.27
C TYR A 95 -15.08 -5.55 -5.02
N ALA A 96 -14.26 -5.51 -6.07
CA ALA A 96 -12.86 -5.07 -5.98
C ALA A 96 -12.74 -3.65 -5.43
N THR A 97 -13.54 -2.70 -5.93
CA THR A 97 -13.57 -1.30 -5.45
C THR A 97 -13.81 -1.24 -3.95
N THR A 98 -14.83 -1.96 -3.48
CA THR A 98 -15.21 -1.98 -2.05
C THR A 98 -14.07 -2.49 -1.16
N VAL A 99 -13.35 -3.53 -1.61
CA VAL A 99 -12.27 -4.12 -0.81
C VAL A 99 -11.00 -3.26 -0.88
N TYR A 100 -10.63 -2.78 -2.07
CA TYR A 100 -9.42 -1.98 -2.27
C TYR A 100 -9.50 -0.63 -1.58
N ASP A 101 -10.67 0.02 -1.56
CA ASP A 101 -10.84 1.22 -0.76
C ASP A 101 -10.55 0.95 0.73
N LYS A 102 -11.13 -0.12 1.29
CA LYS A 102 -10.97 -0.45 2.71
C LYS A 102 -9.55 -0.81 3.10
N VAL A 103 -8.85 -1.62 2.31
CA VAL A 103 -7.49 -2.07 2.66
C VAL A 103 -6.49 -0.91 2.60
N VAL A 104 -6.60 -0.04 1.58
CA VAL A 104 -5.71 1.14 1.47
C VAL A 104 -5.98 2.13 2.59
N ASP A 105 -7.25 2.44 2.91
CA ASP A 105 -7.60 3.28 4.06
C ASP A 105 -7.05 2.70 5.36
N ARG A 106 -7.19 1.37 5.54
CA ARG A 106 -6.72 0.72 6.75
C ARG A 106 -5.21 0.82 6.88
N LEU A 107 -4.45 0.61 5.81
CA LEU A 107 -2.99 0.71 5.86
C LEU A 107 -2.52 2.13 6.18
N ILE A 108 -3.11 3.15 5.54
CA ILE A 108 -2.82 4.57 5.85
C ILE A 108 -3.16 4.88 7.31
N ALA A 109 -4.32 4.44 7.80
CA ALA A 109 -4.74 4.67 9.18
C ALA A 109 -3.86 3.97 10.23
N ASN A 110 -3.08 2.96 9.84
CA ASN A 110 -2.09 2.28 10.70
C ASN A 110 -0.66 2.79 10.46
N GLY A 111 -0.49 3.88 9.71
CA GLY A 111 0.81 4.53 9.49
C GLY A 111 1.62 3.96 8.32
N THR A 112 1.09 3.01 7.55
CA THR A 112 1.76 2.49 6.34
C THR A 112 1.62 3.48 5.19
N THR A 113 2.69 4.23 4.93
CA THR A 113 2.73 5.23 3.86
C THR A 113 3.25 4.69 2.53
N THR A 114 3.98 3.57 2.57
CA THR A 114 4.43 2.85 1.36
C THR A 114 4.09 1.37 1.45
N ALA A 115 3.50 0.80 0.39
CA ALA A 115 3.17 -0.62 0.36
C ALA A 115 3.48 -1.28 -1.00
N SER A 116 3.87 -2.56 -0.97
CA SER A 116 4.01 -3.41 -2.16
C SER A 116 2.86 -4.41 -2.22
N TYR A 117 1.92 -4.18 -3.13
CA TYR A 117 0.68 -4.91 -3.26
C TYR A 117 0.73 -6.02 -4.31
N PHE A 118 0.33 -7.20 -3.89
CA PHE A 118 -0.15 -8.28 -4.75
C PHE A 118 -1.64 -8.05 -5.02
N GLY A 119 -1.99 -7.92 -6.30
CA GLY A 119 -3.37 -7.93 -6.80
C GLY A 119 -3.90 -9.35 -6.99
N THR A 120 -4.73 -9.55 -8.02
CA THR A 120 -5.20 -10.88 -8.46
C THR A 120 -4.68 -11.18 -9.87
N ILE A 121 -5.11 -12.29 -10.47
CA ILE A 121 -4.88 -12.53 -11.90
C ILE A 121 -5.65 -11.55 -12.80
N HIS A 122 -6.66 -10.83 -12.28
CA HIS A 122 -7.51 -9.95 -13.09
C HIS A 122 -6.85 -8.58 -13.29
N THR A 123 -6.46 -8.26 -14.52
CA THR A 123 -5.77 -7.02 -14.89
C THR A 123 -6.55 -5.77 -14.51
N ASP A 124 -7.83 -5.72 -14.85
CA ASP A 124 -8.69 -4.55 -14.59
C ASP A 124 -8.81 -4.25 -13.08
N ALA A 125 -8.88 -5.30 -12.26
CA ALA A 125 -8.87 -5.15 -10.80
C ALA A 125 -7.52 -4.62 -10.30
N CYS A 126 -6.40 -5.05 -10.88
CA CYS A 126 -5.08 -4.56 -10.51
C CYS A 126 -4.87 -3.08 -10.90
N LEU A 127 -5.40 -2.66 -12.05
CA LEU A 127 -5.40 -1.26 -12.46
C LEU A 127 -6.27 -0.40 -11.54
N LEU A 128 -7.44 -0.92 -11.15
CA LEU A 128 -8.30 -0.28 -10.15
C LEU A 128 -7.61 -0.14 -8.78
N LEU A 129 -6.85 -1.15 -8.35
CA LEU A 129 -6.04 -1.07 -7.14
C LEU A 129 -4.98 0.03 -7.25
N ALA A 130 -4.27 0.12 -8.38
CA ALA A 130 -3.29 1.17 -8.62
C ALA A 130 -3.91 2.58 -8.61
N ASP A 131 -5.06 2.76 -9.27
CA ASP A 131 -5.82 4.01 -9.21
C ASP A 131 -6.25 4.37 -7.79
N THR A 132 -6.73 3.38 -7.02
CA THR A 132 -7.14 3.58 -5.62
C THR A 132 -5.97 4.00 -4.73
N VAL A 133 -4.82 3.32 -4.85
CA VAL A 133 -3.58 3.68 -4.13
C VAL A 133 -3.15 5.11 -4.47
N HIS A 134 -3.15 5.46 -5.76
CA HIS A 134 -2.79 6.79 -6.23
C HIS A 134 -3.75 7.87 -5.72
N ARG A 135 -5.07 7.68 -5.89
CA ARG A 135 -6.12 8.61 -5.47
C ARG A 135 -6.11 8.86 -3.96
N LYS A 136 -5.71 7.87 -3.16
CA LYS A 136 -5.60 7.99 -1.69
C LYS A 136 -4.26 8.57 -1.22
N GLY A 137 -3.38 8.94 -2.14
CA GLY A 137 -2.10 9.59 -1.84
C GLY A 137 -1.05 8.67 -1.21
N GLN A 138 -1.25 7.35 -1.24
CA GLN A 138 -0.25 6.40 -0.76
C GLN A 138 0.79 6.15 -1.85
N ARG A 139 2.06 6.00 -1.46
CA ARG A 139 3.07 5.46 -2.37
C ARG A 139 2.89 3.95 -2.46
N GLY A 140 2.81 3.38 -3.66
CA GLY A 140 2.67 1.94 -3.76
C GLY A 140 3.27 1.33 -5.01
N TYR A 141 3.69 0.08 -4.88
CA TYR A 141 3.95 -0.83 -5.98
C TYR A 141 2.75 -1.76 -6.11
N VAL A 142 2.20 -1.92 -7.31
CA VAL A 142 1.05 -2.78 -7.55
C VAL A 142 1.41 -3.76 -8.66
N GLY A 143 1.22 -5.05 -8.39
CA GLY A 143 1.48 -6.11 -9.36
C GLY A 143 0.23 -6.95 -9.65
N LYS A 144 -0.03 -7.18 -10.94
CA LYS A 144 -0.88 -8.29 -11.39
C LYS A 144 -0.18 -9.60 -11.03
N VAL A 145 -0.93 -10.52 -10.43
CA VAL A 145 -0.43 -11.85 -10.11
C VAL A 145 -0.50 -12.73 -11.37
N ASN A 146 0.48 -13.62 -11.54
CA ASN A 146 0.51 -14.59 -12.64
C ASN A 146 0.43 -16.02 -12.10
N MET A 147 -0.58 -16.78 -12.52
CA MET A 147 -0.82 -18.14 -12.01
C MET A 147 -1.21 -19.10 -13.14
N THR A 148 -0.27 -19.95 -13.54
CA THR A 148 -0.44 -20.87 -14.69
C THR A 148 -0.44 -22.36 -14.32
N VAL A 149 0.12 -22.70 -13.15
CA VAL A 149 0.25 -24.09 -12.65
C VAL A 149 -0.14 -24.17 -11.17
N ASN A 150 -0.49 -25.39 -10.70
CA ASN A 150 -0.79 -25.70 -9.29
C ASN A 150 -1.87 -24.85 -8.59
N CYS A 151 -2.75 -24.22 -9.36
CA CYS A 151 -3.92 -23.46 -8.91
C CYS A 151 -5.24 -24.15 -9.28
N GLU A 152 -6.36 -23.68 -8.76
CA GLU A 152 -7.67 -24.25 -9.11
C GLU A 152 -8.08 -23.86 -10.53
N SER A 153 -8.78 -24.74 -11.25
CA SER A 153 -9.11 -24.53 -12.67
C SER A 153 -9.98 -23.29 -12.92
N TYR A 154 -10.75 -22.85 -11.92
CA TYR A 154 -11.57 -21.65 -11.99
C TYR A 154 -10.81 -20.35 -11.71
N TYR A 155 -9.53 -20.43 -11.32
CA TYR A 155 -8.67 -19.31 -10.96
C TYR A 155 -7.24 -19.61 -11.45
N ARG A 156 -7.12 -19.71 -12.77
CA ARG A 156 -5.88 -20.06 -13.50
C ARG A 156 -5.88 -19.37 -14.85
N GLU A 157 -4.70 -18.94 -15.28
CA GLU A 157 -4.43 -18.41 -16.63
C GLU A 157 -3.62 -19.43 -17.45
N THR A 158 -3.65 -19.31 -18.77
CA THR A 158 -2.60 -19.88 -19.63
C THR A 158 -1.33 -19.03 -19.57
N VAL A 159 -0.19 -19.58 -19.99
CA VAL A 159 1.07 -18.82 -20.09
C VAL A 159 0.94 -17.63 -21.05
N GLN A 160 0.23 -17.84 -22.16
CA GLN A 160 0.00 -16.84 -23.19
C GLN A 160 -0.87 -15.68 -22.66
N GLU A 161 -2.00 -15.99 -22.02
CA GLU A 161 -2.85 -14.97 -21.38
C GLU A 161 -2.11 -14.22 -20.29
N SER A 162 -1.39 -14.94 -19.42
CA SER A 162 -0.59 -14.36 -18.33
C SER A 162 0.44 -13.36 -18.86
N LEU A 163 1.11 -13.67 -19.97
CA LEU A 163 2.08 -12.78 -20.59
C LEU A 163 1.40 -11.54 -21.19
N GLN A 164 0.39 -11.76 -22.04
CA GLN A 164 -0.35 -10.70 -22.72
C GLN A 164 -0.96 -9.70 -21.73
N GLU A 165 -1.58 -10.22 -20.67
CA GLU A 165 -2.22 -9.38 -19.67
C GLU A 165 -1.22 -8.66 -18.76
N THR A 166 -0.04 -9.23 -18.50
CA THR A 166 1.04 -8.51 -17.81
C THR A 166 1.59 -7.37 -18.66
N GLU A 167 1.80 -7.59 -19.96
CA GLU A 167 2.22 -6.53 -20.89
C GLU A 167 1.18 -5.40 -20.95
N ARG A 168 -0.11 -5.76 -21.06
CA ARG A 168 -1.22 -4.81 -20.99
C ARG A 168 -1.21 -4.02 -19.68
N PHE A 169 -1.08 -4.70 -18.54
CA PHE A 169 -1.01 -4.07 -17.22
C PHE A 169 0.11 -3.02 -17.16
N VAL A 170 1.33 -3.38 -17.59
CA VAL A 170 2.49 -2.48 -17.56
C VAL A 170 2.27 -1.26 -18.45
N GLU A 171 1.68 -1.42 -19.63
CA GLU A 171 1.42 -0.31 -20.54
C GLU A 171 0.36 0.64 -19.99
N GLU A 172 -0.74 0.11 -19.46
CA GLU A 172 -1.79 0.93 -18.84
C GLU A 172 -1.31 1.62 -17.55
N MET A 173 -0.44 0.97 -16.76
CA MET A 173 0.18 1.58 -15.58
C MET A 173 1.04 2.80 -15.91
N LYS A 174 1.78 2.80 -17.03
CA LYS A 174 2.53 3.98 -17.48
C LYS A 174 1.61 5.17 -17.75
N ASN A 175 0.42 4.92 -18.30
CA ASN A 175 -0.57 5.94 -18.60
C ASN A 175 -1.26 6.48 -17.34
N LEU A 176 -1.38 5.67 -16.28
CA LEU A 176 -1.87 6.14 -14.98
C LEU A 176 -0.84 7.05 -14.29
N CYS A 177 0.44 6.65 -14.29
CA CYS A 177 1.52 7.41 -13.65
C CYS A 177 1.86 8.73 -14.35
N SER A 178 1.49 8.90 -15.63
CA SER A 178 1.75 10.12 -16.41
C SER A 178 0.70 11.22 -16.21
N LYS A 179 -0.44 10.91 -15.58
CA LYS A 179 -1.44 11.90 -15.15
C LYS A 179 -0.91 12.65 -13.92
N LYS A 180 -0.19 13.76 -14.13
CA LYS A 180 0.13 14.75 -13.12
C LYS A 180 -0.72 16.00 -13.30
#